data_AF-A0A7S3KF01-F1
#
_entry.id   AF-A0A7S3KF01-F1
#
_cell.length_a   1.000
_cell.length_b   1.000
_cell.length_c   1.000
_cell.angle_alpha   90.00
_cell.angle_beta   90.00
_cell.angle_gamma   90.00
#
_symmetry.space_group_name_H-M   'P 1'
#
loop_
_entity.id
_entity.type
_entity.pdbx_description
1 polymer ?
#
loop_
_entity_poly.entity_id
_entity_poly.type
_entity_poly.pdbx_seq_one_letter_code
_entity_poly.pdbx_strand_id
1 'polypeptide(L)'
;MDNNLLILDIIGLKQEGTKYRNSSLTCQVTMGGKKLSDLSLARKDHQLAIPLKDASASIQFNIFPMTNPKNRVGSISIPVQSFLDYHSTGTTDQWFTLFDYLEDDTFDGLLGENDSEAPMIQLRYLVGSGTITTSKYETKKESSPVKKSYTTSTVITTTKTLSKSSTKSSTQASTPVITSETYTVQTLTKDLRDNMNNLKGDLRSEQADTHNYEDSRVEQLAHLENVHNELQEEHINDQVRGKELKRLDKEISSEINITMADSENEKSSLQRQIEYTDELIQEKEPILAEKEQKKLELEEIVAQEPDINQMNLSQAAENLRAENENLKNKFVDSLGLVKNEREEKVKVFNEHADLVNSYNELVLKYGNLLNKIEGERNQAENERNSTHDEIDKEESNKVNLEHYVKTSTKAYDGNKNVTDALREDLNELKEHYSE
;
A
#
# COMPACT_ATOMS: atom_id res chain seq x y z
N MET A 1 -18.98 24.46 -26.04
CA MET A 1 -18.05 24.59 -24.91
C MET A 1 -16.70 24.18 -25.44
N ASP A 2 -15.77 25.12 -25.50
CA ASP A 2 -14.43 24.84 -25.98
C ASP A 2 -13.74 23.86 -25.01
N ASN A 3 -13.07 22.85 -25.56
CA ASN A 3 -12.32 21.88 -24.76
C ASN A 3 -11.00 22.51 -24.30
N ASN A 4 -11.07 23.40 -23.33
CA ASN A 4 -9.89 24.04 -22.76
C ASN A 4 -9.12 23.06 -21.89
N LEU A 5 -7.80 23.06 -22.05
CA LEU A 5 -6.87 22.20 -21.35
C LEU A 5 -5.83 23.08 -20.66
N LEU A 6 -5.63 22.86 -19.36
CA LEU A 6 -4.54 23.44 -18.59
C LEU A 6 -3.38 22.47 -18.57
N ILE A 7 -2.24 22.85 -19.15
CA ILE A 7 -0.97 22.16 -18.94
C ILE A 7 -0.29 22.82 -17.76
N LEU A 8 0.03 22.05 -16.74
CA LEU A 8 0.59 22.51 -15.47
C LEU A 8 1.91 21.80 -15.17
N ASP A 9 2.88 22.56 -14.68
CA ASP A 9 4.18 22.12 -14.19
C ASP A 9 4.52 22.89 -12.91
N ILE A 10 5.32 22.30 -12.02
CA ILE A 10 5.73 22.90 -10.75
C ILE A 10 7.24 23.09 -10.78
N ILE A 11 7.68 24.34 -10.78
CA ILE A 11 9.10 24.66 -11.01
C ILE A 11 9.86 24.84 -9.69
N GLY A 12 9.17 25.29 -8.64
CA GLY A 12 9.85 25.69 -7.42
C GLY A 12 8.95 25.91 -6.22
N LEU A 13 9.60 25.98 -5.06
CA LEU A 13 8.98 26.34 -3.79
C LEU A 13 9.93 27.32 -3.08
N LYS A 14 9.36 28.36 -2.48
CA LYS A 14 10.07 29.33 -1.65
C LYS A 14 9.44 29.31 -0.28
N GLN A 15 10.21 28.96 0.74
CA GLN A 15 9.74 28.93 2.13
C GLN A 15 10.53 29.92 2.99
N GLU A 16 9.89 30.43 4.02
CA GLU A 16 10.60 31.12 5.10
C GLU A 16 11.33 30.09 5.97
N GLY A 17 12.67 30.16 5.95
CA GLY A 17 13.53 29.17 6.62
C GLY A 17 13.83 27.94 5.77
N THR A 18 14.97 27.30 6.03
CA THR A 18 15.52 26.17 5.24
C THR A 18 14.91 24.80 5.62
N LYS A 19 13.65 24.75 6.05
CA LYS A 19 13.09 23.56 6.70
C LYS A 19 12.94 22.36 5.75
N TYR A 20 12.67 22.59 4.46
CA TYR A 20 12.51 21.52 3.47
C TYR A 20 13.35 21.79 2.22
N ARG A 21 13.98 20.75 1.67
CA ARG A 21 14.61 20.81 0.33
C ARG A 21 13.55 20.51 -0.72
N ASN A 22 13.57 21.20 -1.86
CA ASN A 22 12.62 21.00 -2.96
C ASN A 22 12.53 19.53 -3.41
N SER A 23 13.65 18.79 -3.34
CA SER A 23 13.72 17.37 -3.70
C SER A 23 12.95 16.42 -2.78
N SER A 24 12.46 16.91 -1.63
CA SER A 24 11.75 16.10 -0.62
C SER A 24 10.25 16.38 -0.55
N LEU A 25 9.70 17.11 -1.54
CA LEU A 25 8.32 17.57 -1.52
C LEU A 25 7.52 17.04 -2.72
N THR A 26 6.24 16.80 -2.49
CA THR A 26 5.26 16.37 -3.48
C THR A 26 4.04 17.30 -3.43
N CYS A 27 3.52 17.67 -4.59
CA CYS A 27 2.28 18.41 -4.73
C CYS A 27 1.17 17.48 -5.19
N GLN A 28 0.17 17.29 -4.35
CA GLN A 28 -1.06 16.62 -4.73
C GLN A 28 -2.01 17.63 -5.38
N VAL A 29 -2.38 17.37 -6.62
CA VAL A 29 -3.33 18.19 -7.38
C VAL A 29 -4.71 17.54 -7.30
N THR A 30 -5.71 18.30 -6.84
CA THR A 30 -7.10 17.85 -6.79
C THR A 30 -8.03 18.85 -7.49
N MET A 31 -9.16 18.37 -7.99
CA MET A 31 -10.20 19.21 -8.60
C MET A 31 -11.57 18.69 -8.17
N GLY A 32 -12.39 19.56 -7.57
CA GLY A 32 -13.69 19.16 -7.00
C GLY A 32 -13.57 18.04 -5.96
N GLY A 33 -12.52 18.09 -5.12
CA GLY A 33 -12.22 17.09 -4.08
C GLY A 33 -11.70 15.74 -4.61
N LYS A 34 -11.59 15.55 -5.93
CA LYS A 34 -11.01 14.35 -6.53
C LYS A 34 -9.55 14.56 -6.85
N LYS A 35 -8.70 13.65 -6.37
CA LYS A 35 -7.27 13.62 -6.70
C LYS A 35 -7.07 13.35 -8.19
N LEU A 36 -6.32 14.24 -8.85
CA LEU A 36 -5.95 14.12 -10.26
C LEU A 36 -4.59 13.45 -10.43
N SER A 37 -3.57 13.95 -9.73
CA SER A 37 -2.20 13.41 -9.77
C SER A 37 -1.37 13.88 -8.57
N ASP A 38 -0.21 13.27 -8.37
CA ASP A 38 0.86 13.81 -7.54
C ASP A 38 2.02 14.26 -8.45
N LEU A 39 2.49 15.47 -8.27
CA LEU A 39 3.63 16.06 -8.96
C LEU A 39 4.81 16.15 -7.99
N SER A 40 5.94 15.53 -8.34
CA SER A 40 7.15 15.62 -7.53
C SER A 40 7.92 16.89 -7.85
N LEU A 41 8.23 17.71 -6.84
CA LEU A 41 9.03 18.92 -7.01
C LEU A 41 10.51 18.60 -7.31
N ALA A 42 10.93 17.34 -7.15
CA ALA A 42 12.27 16.89 -7.54
C ALA A 42 12.42 16.75 -9.06
N ARG A 43 11.31 16.60 -9.78
CA ARG A 43 11.27 16.25 -11.21
C ARG A 43 10.83 17.45 -12.04
N LYS A 44 11.73 17.97 -12.87
CA LYS A 44 11.46 19.11 -13.78
C LYS A 44 10.70 18.73 -15.06
N ASP A 45 10.45 17.44 -15.25
CA ASP A 45 9.84 16.86 -16.45
C ASP A 45 8.37 16.46 -16.25
N HIS A 46 7.78 16.75 -15.08
CA HIS A 46 6.47 16.24 -14.72
C HIS A 46 5.35 17.25 -15.04
N GLN A 47 4.75 17.12 -16.22
CA GLN A 47 3.60 17.94 -16.63
C GLN A 47 2.27 17.21 -16.39
N LEU A 48 1.26 17.95 -15.93
CA LEU A 48 -0.10 17.48 -15.73
C LEU A 48 -1.06 18.21 -16.69
N ALA A 49 -1.84 17.45 -17.44
CA ALA A 49 -2.90 17.98 -18.30
C ALA A 49 -4.26 17.91 -17.58
N ILE A 50 -4.85 19.06 -17.24
CA ILE A 50 -6.11 19.16 -16.50
C ILE A 50 -7.22 19.68 -17.42
N PRO A 51 -8.29 18.90 -17.69
CA PRO A 51 -9.39 19.36 -18.52
C PRO A 51 -10.27 20.36 -17.76
N LEU A 52 -10.40 21.58 -18.29
CA LEU A 52 -11.16 22.68 -17.68
C LEU A 52 -12.64 22.64 -18.10
N LYS A 53 -13.33 21.54 -17.79
CA LYS A 53 -14.73 21.32 -18.20
C LYS A 53 -15.75 22.08 -17.35
N ASP A 54 -15.43 22.27 -16.07
CA ASP A 54 -16.32 22.90 -15.09
C ASP A 54 -15.71 24.20 -14.60
N ALA A 55 -16.24 25.31 -15.08
CA ALA A 55 -15.79 26.65 -14.72
C ALA A 55 -16.03 27.00 -13.24
N SER A 56 -16.98 26.31 -12.59
CA SER A 56 -17.30 26.51 -11.17
C SER A 56 -16.40 25.72 -10.22
N ALA A 57 -15.58 24.80 -10.74
CA ALA A 57 -14.64 24.03 -9.95
C ALA A 57 -13.42 24.88 -9.55
N SER A 58 -12.73 24.44 -8.49
CA SER A 58 -11.39 24.91 -8.12
C SER A 58 -10.38 23.78 -8.31
N ILE A 59 -9.16 24.17 -8.67
CA ILE A 59 -7.99 23.29 -8.69
C ILE A 59 -7.19 23.59 -7.42
N GLN A 60 -7.02 22.58 -6.58
CA GLN A 60 -6.32 22.71 -5.31
C GLN A 60 -4.98 22.00 -5.37
N PHE A 61 -3.95 22.70 -4.91
CA PHE A 61 -2.57 22.25 -4.79
C PHE A 61 -2.25 22.04 -3.32
N ASN A 62 -2.03 20.80 -2.92
CA ASN A 62 -1.65 20.46 -1.54
C ASN A 62 -0.19 20.01 -1.51
N ILE A 63 0.67 20.69 -0.73
CA ILE A 63 2.10 20.37 -0.67
C ILE A 63 2.40 19.52 0.55
N PHE A 64 3.05 18.38 0.35
CA PHE A 64 3.41 17.42 1.39
C PHE A 64 4.90 17.06 1.33
N PRO A 65 5.56 16.83 2.47
CA PRO A 65 6.86 16.17 2.52
C PRO A 65 6.73 14.69 2.16
N MET A 66 7.61 14.21 1.29
CA MET A 66 7.66 12.80 0.89
C MET A 66 7.92 11.87 2.08
N THR A 67 8.70 12.34 3.07
CA THR A 67 9.01 11.57 4.28
C THR A 67 7.86 11.50 5.28
N ASN A 68 6.91 12.43 5.22
CA ASN A 68 5.77 12.47 6.13
C ASN A 68 4.54 13.09 5.45
N PRO A 69 3.78 12.31 4.65
CA PRO A 69 2.63 12.80 3.91
C PRO A 69 1.45 13.24 4.80
N LYS A 70 1.51 12.99 6.11
CA LYS A 70 0.49 13.48 7.06
C LYS A 70 0.66 14.95 7.42
N ASN A 71 1.86 15.52 7.22
CA ASN A 71 2.16 16.89 7.62
C ASN A 71 2.17 17.82 6.41
N ARG A 72 1.01 18.36 6.03
CA ARG A 72 0.89 19.31 4.93
C ARG A 72 1.76 20.55 5.20
N VAL A 73 2.49 20.98 4.18
CA VAL A 73 3.28 22.23 4.19
C VAL A 73 2.38 23.44 3.98
N GLY A 74 1.39 23.31 3.08
CA GLY A 74 0.38 24.33 2.82
C GLY A 74 -0.48 23.94 1.61
N SER A 75 -1.51 24.72 1.33
CA SER A 75 -2.38 24.56 0.18
C SER A 75 -2.76 25.89 -0.49
N ILE A 76 -3.19 25.80 -1.74
CA ILE A 76 -3.79 26.91 -2.49
C ILE A 76 -4.82 26.35 -3.48
N SER A 77 -5.99 26.95 -3.52
CA SER A 77 -7.17 26.60 -4.33
C SER A 77 -7.42 27.72 -5.34
N ILE A 78 -7.20 27.45 -6.62
CA ILE A 78 -7.38 28.43 -7.70
C ILE A 78 -8.67 28.10 -8.45
N PRO A 79 -9.65 29.03 -8.54
CA PRO A 79 -10.84 28.82 -9.36
C PRO A 79 -10.49 28.55 -10.82
N VAL A 80 -11.17 27.58 -11.45
CA VAL A 80 -10.98 27.27 -12.87
C VAL A 80 -11.28 28.50 -13.74
N GLN A 81 -12.29 29.29 -13.34
CA GLN A 81 -12.64 30.54 -14.02
C GLN A 81 -11.45 31.50 -14.12
N SER A 82 -10.58 31.59 -13.11
CA SER A 82 -9.40 32.47 -13.15
C SER A 82 -8.46 32.10 -14.30
N PHE A 83 -8.22 30.81 -14.55
CA PHE A 83 -7.42 30.35 -15.68
C PHE A 83 -8.10 30.61 -17.03
N LEU A 84 -9.42 30.53 -17.09
CA LEU A 84 -10.19 30.77 -18.31
C LEU A 84 -10.22 32.26 -18.68
N ASP A 85 -10.32 33.14 -17.69
CA ASP A 85 -10.31 34.60 -17.86
C ASP A 85 -8.92 35.13 -18.21
N TYR A 86 -7.87 34.42 -17.77
CA TYR A 86 -6.49 34.77 -18.07
C TYR A 86 -6.10 34.31 -19.49
N HIS A 87 -6.28 35.19 -20.46
CA HIS A 87 -5.90 34.95 -21.85
C HIS A 87 -4.40 35.23 -22.10
N SER A 88 -3.51 34.33 -21.64
CA SER A 88 -2.12 34.34 -22.13
C SER A 88 -1.98 33.53 -23.42
N THR A 89 -1.18 34.04 -24.35
CA THR A 89 -0.82 33.34 -25.59
C THR A 89 0.36 32.39 -25.41
N GLY A 90 0.85 32.20 -24.18
CA GLY A 90 2.04 31.43 -23.88
C GLY A 90 2.08 30.93 -22.45
N THR A 91 3.18 30.26 -22.12
CA THR A 91 3.44 29.72 -20.79
C THR A 91 3.67 30.84 -19.78
N THR A 92 2.98 30.78 -18.65
CA THR A 92 3.10 31.73 -17.55
C THR A 92 3.70 31.05 -16.33
N ASP A 93 4.70 31.68 -15.72
CA ASP A 93 5.32 31.27 -14.46
C ASP A 93 4.88 32.25 -13.38
N GLN A 94 4.21 31.80 -12.32
CA GLN A 94 3.68 32.65 -11.25
C GLN A 94 3.90 32.03 -9.87
N TRP A 95 4.27 32.87 -8.91
CA TRP A 95 4.36 32.52 -7.49
C TRP A 95 3.01 32.72 -6.79
N PHE A 96 2.58 31.69 -6.05
CA PHE A 96 1.36 31.68 -5.25
C PHE A 96 1.70 31.41 -3.79
N THR A 97 1.14 32.19 -2.87
CA THR A 97 1.20 31.91 -1.43
C THR A 97 0.45 30.61 -1.10
N LEU A 98 1.01 29.85 -0.17
CA LEU A 98 0.43 28.63 0.37
C LEU A 98 -0.06 28.90 1.78
N PHE A 99 -1.27 28.44 2.07
CA PHE A 99 -1.93 28.62 3.36
C PHE A 99 -1.86 27.35 4.20
N ASP A 100 -1.77 27.50 5.52
CA ASP A 100 -1.76 26.36 6.44
C ASP A 100 -3.13 25.69 6.54
N TYR A 101 -4.20 26.50 6.47
CA TYR A 101 -5.60 26.12 6.66
C TYR A 101 -6.34 26.04 5.33
N LEU A 102 -7.25 25.07 5.19
CA LEU A 102 -8.02 24.88 3.96
C LEU A 102 -9.09 25.96 3.76
N GLU A 103 -9.52 26.55 4.87
CA GLU A 103 -10.57 27.55 4.91
C GLU A 103 -10.13 28.88 4.28
N ASP A 104 -8.82 29.16 4.32
CA ASP A 104 -8.21 30.41 3.84
C ASP A 104 -7.44 30.21 2.52
N ASP A 105 -7.46 29.01 1.93
CA ASP A 105 -6.61 28.67 0.79
C ASP A 105 -7.14 29.13 -0.57
N THR A 106 -8.20 29.93 -0.61
CA THR A 106 -8.82 30.36 -1.88
C THR A 106 -8.06 31.53 -2.49
N PHE A 107 -7.54 31.35 -3.71
CA PHE A 107 -6.89 32.42 -4.46
C PHE A 107 -7.88 33.50 -4.88
N ASP A 108 -7.65 34.73 -4.43
CA ASP A 108 -8.45 35.92 -4.72
C ASP A 108 -7.67 37.00 -5.52
N GLY A 109 -6.41 36.74 -5.84
CA GLY A 109 -5.54 37.63 -6.61
C GLY A 109 -5.79 37.59 -8.12
N LEU A 110 -4.92 38.28 -8.87
CA LEU A 110 -4.91 38.29 -10.33
C LEU A 110 -3.87 37.31 -10.88
N LEU A 111 -4.26 36.46 -11.83
CA LEU A 111 -3.29 35.63 -12.55
C LEU A 111 -2.31 36.50 -13.35
N GLY A 112 -1.04 36.15 -13.31
CA GLY A 112 0.08 36.91 -13.90
C GLY A 112 0.83 37.83 -12.92
N GLU A 113 0.33 38.05 -11.70
CA GLU A 113 1.01 38.83 -10.66
C GLU A 113 1.58 37.91 -9.57
N ASN A 114 2.88 38.02 -9.29
CA ASN A 114 3.49 37.20 -8.24
C ASN A 114 3.05 37.68 -6.86
N ASP A 115 2.68 36.72 -6.01
CA ASP A 115 2.47 36.99 -4.60
C ASP A 115 3.81 37.20 -3.85
N SER A 116 3.74 37.71 -2.62
CA SER A 116 4.89 38.13 -1.81
C SER A 116 5.00 37.40 -0.47
N GLU A 117 3.92 36.77 0.00
CA GLU A 117 3.86 36.13 1.31
C GLU A 117 4.38 34.69 1.26
N ALA A 118 5.26 34.33 2.18
CA ALA A 118 5.81 32.97 2.27
C ALA A 118 4.99 32.11 3.24
N PRO A 119 4.89 30.78 2.99
CA PRO A 119 5.53 30.01 1.93
C PRO A 119 4.82 30.15 0.57
N MET A 120 5.57 30.03 -0.54
CA MET A 120 5.04 30.13 -1.92
C MET A 120 5.44 28.95 -2.80
N ILE A 121 4.60 28.64 -3.78
CA ILE A 121 4.88 27.71 -4.88
C ILE A 121 4.94 28.43 -6.22
N GLN A 122 5.88 28.04 -7.08
CA GLN A 122 5.96 28.52 -8.45
C GLN A 122 5.31 27.53 -9.40
N LEU A 123 4.19 27.92 -9.98
CA LEU A 123 3.49 27.14 -10.99
C LEU A 123 3.83 27.69 -12.38
N ARG A 124 4.11 26.77 -13.30
CA ARG A 124 4.21 27.02 -14.73
C ARG A 124 2.98 26.47 -15.40
N TYR A 125 2.21 27.31 -16.08
CA TYR A 125 1.00 26.85 -16.72
C TYR A 125 0.77 27.43 -18.12
N LEU A 126 0.05 26.68 -18.94
CA LEU A 126 -0.39 27.07 -20.27
C LEU A 126 -1.85 26.65 -20.45
N VAL A 127 -2.71 27.60 -20.78
CA VAL A 127 -4.12 27.34 -21.12
C VAL A 127 -4.24 27.26 -22.63
N GLY A 128 -4.65 26.11 -23.17
CA GLY A 128 -4.76 25.89 -24.60
C GLY A 128 -6.09 25.26 -25.02
N SER A 129 -6.56 25.61 -26.22
CA SER A 129 -7.68 24.95 -26.90
C SER A 129 -7.20 23.70 -27.64
N GLY A 130 -6.73 22.71 -26.88
CA GLY A 130 -6.18 21.47 -27.43
C GLY A 130 -7.14 20.30 -27.32
N THR A 131 -7.40 19.59 -28.41
CA THR A 131 -7.87 18.20 -28.33
C THR A 131 -6.78 17.36 -27.68
N ILE A 132 -7.12 16.69 -26.56
CA ILE A 132 -6.22 15.80 -25.83
C ILE A 132 -5.85 14.62 -26.75
N THR A 133 -4.81 14.77 -27.57
CA THR A 133 -4.00 13.62 -27.98
C THR A 133 -3.28 13.19 -26.73
N THR A 134 -3.92 12.29 -25.98
CA THR A 134 -3.25 11.50 -24.96
C THR A 134 -2.10 10.82 -25.68
N SER A 135 -0.91 11.43 -25.67
CA SER A 135 0.32 10.69 -25.80
C SER A 135 0.31 9.79 -24.58
N LYS A 136 -0.31 8.62 -24.72
CA LYS A 136 -0.02 7.48 -23.87
C LYS A 136 1.50 7.45 -23.82
N TYR A 137 2.07 7.75 -22.67
CA TYR A 137 3.35 7.20 -22.33
C TYR A 137 3.12 5.68 -22.37
N GLU A 138 3.40 5.11 -23.54
CA GLU A 138 3.40 3.68 -23.79
C GLU A 138 4.51 3.12 -22.92
N THR A 139 4.15 2.75 -21.70
CA THR A 139 4.90 1.73 -20.98
C THR A 139 4.82 0.49 -21.84
N LYS A 140 5.87 0.22 -22.64
CA LYS A 140 6.02 -0.99 -23.46
C LYS A 140 5.72 -2.19 -22.55
N LYS A 141 4.52 -2.76 -22.72
CA LYS A 141 4.16 -4.04 -22.13
C LYS A 141 4.94 -5.11 -22.90
N GLU A 142 6.01 -5.62 -22.31
CA GLU A 142 6.53 -6.92 -22.69
C GLU A 142 5.47 -7.98 -22.41
N SER A 143 5.06 -8.67 -23.47
CA SER A 143 4.17 -9.81 -23.43
C SER A 143 4.87 -11.00 -22.78
N SER A 144 4.34 -11.46 -21.66
CA SER A 144 4.69 -12.77 -21.07
C SER A 144 3.44 -13.65 -20.96
N PRO A 145 3.61 -14.99 -21.04
CA PRO A 145 2.60 -15.88 -21.57
C PRO A 145 1.52 -16.29 -20.56
N VAL A 146 0.35 -16.58 -21.13
CA VAL A 146 -0.86 -17.13 -20.51
C VAL A 146 -0.55 -18.32 -19.59
N LYS A 147 -0.71 -18.14 -18.27
CA LYS A 147 -0.90 -19.25 -17.34
C LYS A 147 -2.39 -19.50 -17.13
N LYS A 148 -2.78 -20.74 -17.47
CA LYS A 148 -4.12 -21.31 -17.38
C LYS A 148 -4.64 -21.24 -15.94
N SER A 149 -5.84 -20.69 -15.79
CA SER A 149 -6.66 -20.80 -14.59
C SER A 149 -7.19 -22.23 -14.47
N TYR A 150 -6.95 -22.87 -13.33
CA TYR A 150 -7.68 -24.07 -12.93
C TYR A 150 -8.81 -23.61 -12.00
N THR A 151 -10.03 -23.65 -12.52
CA THR A 151 -11.25 -23.45 -11.74
C THR A 151 -11.67 -24.82 -11.20
N THR A 152 -11.45 -25.05 -9.90
CA THR A 152 -11.96 -26.25 -9.23
C THR A 152 -13.35 -25.93 -8.69
N SER A 153 -14.38 -26.21 -9.49
CA SER A 153 -15.77 -26.17 -9.03
C SER A 153 -16.09 -27.46 -8.28
N THR A 154 -16.19 -27.38 -6.96
CA THR A 154 -16.64 -28.50 -6.12
C THR A 154 -18.17 -28.51 -6.11
N VAL A 155 -18.75 -29.42 -6.90
CA VAL A 155 -20.18 -29.71 -6.93
C VAL A 155 -20.53 -30.58 -5.72
N ILE A 156 -21.20 -30.01 -4.72
CA ILE A 156 -21.74 -30.77 -3.59
C ILE A 156 -23.02 -31.46 -4.07
N THR A 157 -22.91 -32.76 -4.33
CA THR A 157 -24.04 -33.62 -4.70
C THR A 157 -24.71 -34.13 -3.43
N THR A 158 -25.92 -33.64 -3.14
CA THR A 158 -26.74 -34.09 -2.01
C THR A 158 -27.46 -35.39 -2.37
N THR A 159 -26.89 -36.54 -2.00
CA THR A 159 -27.58 -37.83 -2.07
C THR A 159 -28.57 -37.96 -0.92
N LYS A 160 -29.86 -37.89 -1.26
CA LYS A 160 -31.00 -38.07 -0.36
C LYS A 160 -31.32 -39.57 -0.24
N THR A 161 -30.81 -40.22 0.78
CA THR A 161 -31.12 -41.63 1.10
C THR A 161 -32.44 -41.71 1.89
N LEU A 162 -33.50 -42.15 1.22
CA LEU A 162 -34.76 -42.56 1.85
C LEU A 162 -34.54 -43.89 2.59
N SER A 163 -34.59 -43.86 3.91
CA SER A 163 -34.62 -45.05 4.76
C SER A 163 -36.06 -45.34 5.19
N LYS A 164 -36.62 -46.35 4.55
CA LYS A 164 -37.94 -46.96 4.80
C LYS A 164 -37.76 -48.04 5.88
N SER A 165 -38.46 -47.94 7.01
CA SER A 165 -38.49 -48.97 8.06
C SER A 165 -39.76 -48.77 8.90
N SER A 166 -40.88 -49.38 8.50
CA SER A 166 -41.36 -50.71 8.91
C SER A 166 -42.20 -50.65 10.19
N THR A 167 -43.49 -50.45 9.95
CA THR A 167 -44.64 -50.69 10.81
C THR A 167 -44.59 -52.10 11.42
N LYS A 168 -44.66 -52.20 12.75
CA LYS A 168 -45.10 -53.42 13.43
C LYS A 168 -46.27 -53.07 14.33
N SER A 169 -47.46 -53.31 13.80
CA SER A 169 -48.71 -53.42 14.55
C SER A 169 -48.67 -54.65 15.43
N SER A 170 -48.89 -54.48 16.72
CA SER A 170 -49.22 -55.55 17.66
C SER A 170 -50.59 -55.24 18.23
N THR A 171 -51.61 -55.76 17.55
CA THR A 171 -53.01 -55.77 17.97
C THR A 171 -53.15 -56.78 19.11
N GLN A 172 -53.47 -56.34 20.32
CA GLN A 172 -54.10 -57.18 21.33
C GLN A 172 -55.47 -56.62 21.64
N ALA A 173 -56.47 -57.40 21.24
CA ALA A 173 -57.87 -57.18 21.52
C ALA A 173 -58.14 -57.55 22.97
N SER A 174 -58.58 -56.57 23.76
CA SER A 174 -59.17 -56.78 25.08
C SER A 174 -60.61 -56.28 25.01
N THR A 175 -61.54 -57.22 25.14
CA THR A 175 -62.98 -56.98 25.26
C THR A 175 -63.31 -56.06 26.43
N PRO A 176 -64.14 -55.01 26.26
CA PRO A 176 -64.54 -54.17 27.37
C PRO A 176 -65.60 -54.89 28.22
N VAL A 177 -65.30 -55.08 29.51
CA VAL A 177 -66.28 -55.45 30.53
C VAL A 177 -66.97 -54.18 30.97
N ILE A 178 -68.27 -54.08 30.67
CA ILE A 178 -69.15 -52.99 31.06
C ILE A 178 -69.51 -53.21 32.54
N THR A 179 -68.76 -52.61 33.47
CA THR A 179 -69.21 -52.42 34.84
C THR A 179 -69.84 -51.04 34.97
N SER A 180 -71.13 -51.04 35.29
CA SER A 180 -71.97 -49.85 35.42
C SER A 180 -71.68 -49.14 36.75
N GLU A 181 -70.58 -48.41 36.81
CA GLU A 181 -70.40 -47.40 37.85
C GLU A 181 -71.32 -46.22 37.52
N THR A 182 -72.25 -45.94 38.44
CA THR A 182 -73.13 -44.78 38.36
C THR A 182 -72.34 -43.50 38.58
N TYR A 183 -71.65 -43.03 37.53
CA TYR A 183 -71.15 -41.67 37.46
C TYR A 183 -72.31 -40.71 37.71
N THR A 184 -72.27 -40.00 38.83
CA THR A 184 -73.18 -38.88 39.00
C THR A 184 -72.79 -37.82 37.97
N VAL A 185 -73.78 -37.22 37.31
CA VAL A 185 -73.57 -36.19 36.28
C VAL A 185 -72.66 -35.06 36.76
N GLN A 186 -72.67 -34.79 38.08
CA GLN A 186 -71.80 -33.78 38.70
C GLN A 186 -70.31 -34.13 38.68
N THR A 187 -69.93 -35.39 38.96
CA THR A 187 -68.54 -35.85 38.91
C THR A 187 -68.00 -35.76 37.49
N LEU A 188 -68.76 -36.29 36.51
CA LEU A 188 -68.38 -36.25 35.09
C LEU A 188 -68.19 -34.81 34.58
N THR A 189 -69.07 -33.89 35.01
CA THR A 189 -68.99 -32.46 34.63
C THR A 189 -67.76 -31.78 35.23
N LYS A 190 -67.38 -32.16 36.45
CA LYS A 190 -66.18 -31.64 37.12
C LYS A 190 -64.91 -32.15 36.44
N ASP A 191 -64.81 -33.45 36.20
CA ASP A 191 -63.63 -34.05 35.59
C ASP A 191 -63.43 -33.56 34.15
N LEU A 192 -64.52 -33.42 33.37
CA LEU A 192 -64.47 -32.79 32.05
C LEU A 192 -63.97 -31.35 32.11
N ARG A 193 -64.40 -30.57 33.12
CA ARG A 193 -63.94 -29.19 33.29
C ARG A 193 -62.47 -29.13 33.68
N ASP A 194 -62.04 -29.98 34.60
CA ASP A 194 -60.66 -30.01 35.09
C ASP A 194 -59.72 -30.50 33.98
N ASN A 195 -60.08 -31.54 33.24
CA ASN A 195 -59.34 -32.00 32.06
C ASN A 195 -59.27 -30.93 30.96
N MET A 196 -60.37 -30.23 30.70
CA MET A 196 -60.38 -29.13 29.73
C MET A 196 -59.50 -27.94 30.18
N ASN A 197 -59.45 -27.66 31.48
CA ASN A 197 -58.57 -26.63 32.04
C ASN A 197 -57.09 -27.04 31.95
N ASN A 198 -56.77 -28.31 32.24
CA ASN A 198 -55.41 -28.85 32.10
C ASN A 198 -54.95 -28.81 30.65
N LEU A 199 -55.77 -29.30 29.71
CA LEU A 199 -55.49 -29.23 28.27
C LEU A 199 -55.27 -27.80 27.79
N LYS A 200 -56.06 -26.84 28.30
CA LYS A 200 -55.89 -25.41 27.99
C LYS A 200 -54.59 -24.85 28.59
N GLY A 201 -54.17 -25.34 29.74
CA GLY A 201 -52.88 -25.02 30.35
C GLY A 201 -51.72 -25.54 29.51
N ASP A 202 -51.76 -26.81 29.13
CA ASP A 202 -50.72 -27.46 28.31
C ASP A 202 -50.59 -26.80 26.95
N LEU A 203 -51.71 -26.53 26.26
CA LEU A 203 -51.70 -25.82 24.98
C LEU A 203 -51.11 -24.41 25.08
N ARG A 204 -51.34 -23.70 26.20
CA ARG A 204 -50.74 -22.39 26.43
C ARG A 204 -49.25 -22.47 26.71
N SER A 205 -48.81 -23.50 27.44
CA SER A 205 -47.39 -23.74 27.69
C SER A 205 -46.67 -24.08 26.39
N GLU A 206 -47.20 -25.01 25.60
CA GLU A 206 -46.62 -25.41 24.30
C GLU A 206 -46.60 -24.24 23.31
N GLN A 207 -47.65 -23.41 23.31
CA GLN A 207 -47.66 -22.18 22.51
C GLN A 207 -46.58 -21.19 22.97
N ALA A 208 -46.38 -21.00 24.28
CA ALA A 208 -45.33 -20.14 24.81
C ALA A 208 -43.93 -20.65 24.47
N ASP A 209 -43.70 -21.97 24.59
CA ASP A 209 -42.43 -22.61 24.23
C ASP A 209 -42.13 -22.47 22.73
N THR A 210 -43.17 -22.59 21.88
CA THR A 210 -43.04 -22.37 20.44
C THR A 210 -42.68 -20.92 20.11
N HIS A 211 -43.29 -19.94 20.79
CA HIS A 211 -42.93 -18.52 20.62
C HIS A 211 -41.50 -18.23 21.09
N ASN A 212 -41.12 -18.71 22.27
CA ASN A 212 -39.75 -18.53 22.79
C ASN A 212 -38.70 -19.15 21.87
N TYR A 213 -39.00 -20.32 21.28
CA TYR A 213 -38.13 -20.96 20.30
C TYR A 213 -38.00 -20.11 19.02
N GLU A 214 -39.11 -19.59 18.50
CA GLU A 214 -39.07 -18.75 17.30
C GLU A 214 -38.36 -17.42 17.55
N ASP A 215 -38.55 -16.80 18.71
CA ASP A 215 -37.83 -15.58 19.11
C ASP A 215 -36.31 -15.84 19.20
N SER A 216 -35.90 -16.94 19.85
CA SER A 216 -34.49 -17.34 19.92
C SER A 216 -33.89 -17.60 18.53
N ARG A 217 -34.67 -18.19 17.63
CA ARG A 217 -34.26 -18.44 16.24
C ARG A 217 -34.13 -17.14 15.45
N VAL A 218 -35.04 -16.18 15.65
CA VAL A 218 -34.96 -14.85 15.03
C VAL A 218 -33.70 -14.11 15.51
N GLU A 219 -33.37 -14.16 16.80
CA GLU A 219 -32.14 -13.57 17.34
C GLU A 219 -30.88 -14.21 16.73
N GLN A 220 -30.85 -15.54 16.60
CA GLN A 220 -29.73 -16.25 15.95
C GLN A 220 -29.58 -15.86 14.49
N LEU A 221 -30.69 -15.75 13.74
CA LEU A 221 -30.65 -15.32 12.34
C LEU A 221 -30.17 -13.87 12.20
N ALA A 222 -30.60 -12.97 13.09
CA ALA A 222 -30.13 -11.59 13.11
C ALA A 222 -28.63 -11.50 13.43
N HIS A 223 -28.13 -12.32 14.35
CA HIS A 223 -26.69 -12.39 14.64
C HIS A 223 -25.89 -12.90 13.43
N LEU A 224 -26.36 -13.94 12.76
CA LEU A 224 -25.72 -14.47 11.54
C LEU A 224 -25.71 -13.45 10.39
N GLU A 225 -26.79 -12.69 10.23
CA GLU A 225 -26.87 -11.61 9.24
C GLU A 225 -25.83 -10.51 9.54
N ASN A 226 -25.70 -10.10 10.81
CA ASN A 226 -24.68 -9.14 11.22
C ASN A 226 -23.25 -9.63 10.94
N VAL A 227 -22.93 -10.87 11.31
CA VAL A 227 -21.62 -11.48 11.04
C VAL A 227 -21.35 -11.57 9.53
N HIS A 228 -22.36 -11.89 8.73
CA HIS A 228 -22.24 -11.92 7.27
C HIS A 228 -21.91 -10.54 6.70
N ASN A 229 -22.57 -9.48 7.19
CA ASN A 229 -22.32 -8.11 6.76
C ASN A 229 -20.91 -7.65 7.16
N GLU A 230 -20.45 -7.96 8.38
CA GLU A 230 -19.09 -7.67 8.85
C GLU A 230 -18.04 -8.35 7.96
N LEU A 231 -18.21 -9.65 7.68
CA LEU A 231 -17.31 -10.40 6.79
C LEU A 231 -17.30 -9.86 5.36
N GLN A 232 -18.45 -9.38 4.86
CA GLN A 232 -18.54 -8.78 3.54
C GLN A 232 -17.77 -7.45 3.47
N GLU A 233 -17.85 -6.61 4.50
CA GLU A 233 -17.07 -5.37 4.62
C GLU A 233 -15.58 -5.66 4.72
N GLU A 234 -15.16 -6.64 5.54
CA GLU A 234 -13.77 -7.08 5.62
C GLU A 234 -13.25 -7.58 4.27
N HIS A 235 -14.03 -8.37 3.54
CA HIS A 235 -13.67 -8.84 2.21
C HIS A 235 -13.46 -7.68 1.22
N ILE A 236 -14.31 -6.67 1.24
CA ILE A 236 -14.15 -5.46 0.42
C ILE A 236 -12.85 -4.73 0.79
N ASN A 237 -12.58 -4.56 2.09
CA ASN A 237 -11.36 -3.92 2.58
C ASN A 237 -10.10 -4.68 2.14
N ASP A 238 -10.11 -6.01 2.23
CA ASP A 238 -9.01 -6.86 1.75
C ASP A 238 -8.79 -6.73 0.24
N GLN A 239 -9.87 -6.65 -0.55
CA GLN A 239 -9.75 -6.40 -1.99
C GLN A 239 -9.15 -5.03 -2.31
N VAL A 240 -9.55 -3.98 -1.56
CA VAL A 240 -8.99 -2.63 -1.70
C VAL A 240 -7.51 -2.62 -1.33
N ARG A 241 -7.15 -3.19 -0.17
CA ARG A 241 -5.77 -3.32 0.28
C ARG A 241 -4.91 -4.13 -0.69
N GLY A 242 -5.44 -5.21 -1.25
CA GLY A 242 -4.77 -6.00 -2.28
C GLY A 242 -4.51 -5.24 -3.58
N LYS A 243 -5.43 -4.35 -3.99
CA LYS A 243 -5.22 -3.45 -5.14
C LYS A 243 -4.16 -2.40 -4.84
N GLU A 244 -4.14 -1.86 -3.63
CA GLU A 244 -3.14 -0.89 -3.18
C GLU A 244 -1.74 -1.50 -3.13
N LEU A 245 -1.59 -2.71 -2.56
CA LEU A 245 -0.32 -3.44 -2.56
C LEU A 245 0.20 -3.69 -3.99
N LYS A 246 -0.68 -4.08 -4.91
CA LYS A 246 -0.31 -4.22 -6.34
C LYS A 246 0.07 -2.90 -7.01
N ARG A 247 -0.46 -1.77 -6.53
CA ARG A 247 -0.09 -0.43 -7.02
C ARG A 247 1.31 -0.07 -6.52
N LEU A 248 1.57 -0.26 -5.22
CA LEU A 248 2.86 -0.01 -4.59
C LEU A 248 3.97 -0.89 -5.19
N ASP A 249 3.70 -2.16 -5.44
CA ASP A 249 4.65 -3.08 -6.08
C ASP A 249 5.09 -2.60 -7.48
N LYS A 250 4.15 -2.07 -8.27
CA LYS A 250 4.45 -1.44 -9.57
C LYS A 250 5.23 -0.14 -9.44
N GLU A 251 4.91 0.67 -8.44
CA GLU A 251 5.60 1.93 -8.16
C GLU A 251 7.07 1.66 -7.77
N ILE A 252 7.30 0.77 -6.82
CA ILE A 252 8.64 0.32 -6.41
C ILE A 252 9.41 -0.24 -7.60
N SER A 253 8.79 -1.12 -8.40
CA SER A 253 9.43 -1.69 -9.59
C SER A 253 9.80 -0.61 -10.61
N SER A 254 8.96 0.42 -10.77
CA SER A 254 9.25 1.54 -11.68
C SER A 254 10.40 2.40 -11.18
N GLU A 255 10.48 2.65 -9.87
CA GLU A 255 11.53 3.45 -9.24
C GLU A 255 12.89 2.74 -9.28
N ILE A 256 12.91 1.42 -9.06
CA ILE A 256 14.11 0.59 -9.24
C ILE A 256 14.61 0.68 -10.70
N ASN A 257 13.71 0.60 -11.67
CA ASN A 257 14.10 0.69 -13.08
C ASN A 257 14.67 2.07 -13.45
N ILE A 258 14.10 3.14 -12.90
CA ILE A 258 14.62 4.51 -13.11
C ILE A 258 16.01 4.66 -12.50
N THR A 259 16.20 4.25 -11.25
CA THR A 259 17.50 4.32 -10.57
C THR A 259 18.57 3.45 -11.24
N MET A 260 18.19 2.27 -11.76
CA MET A 260 19.07 1.47 -12.60
C MET A 260 19.46 2.19 -13.90
N ALA A 261 18.53 2.87 -14.56
CA ALA A 261 18.84 3.63 -15.78
C ALA A 261 19.76 4.83 -15.48
N ASP A 262 19.53 5.55 -14.39
CA ASP A 262 20.37 6.67 -13.96
C ASP A 262 21.79 6.23 -13.61
N SER A 263 21.94 5.12 -12.89
CA SER A 263 23.26 4.56 -12.58
C SER A 263 24.03 4.09 -13.83
N GLU A 264 23.35 3.49 -14.82
CA GLU A 264 24.01 3.10 -16.08
C GLU A 264 24.42 4.32 -16.92
N ASN A 265 23.63 5.40 -16.88
CA ASN A 265 23.98 6.69 -17.49
C ASN A 265 25.21 7.31 -16.82
N GLU A 266 25.27 7.31 -15.48
CA GLU A 266 26.42 7.82 -14.72
C GLU A 266 27.68 7.00 -15.00
N LYS A 267 27.57 5.67 -14.99
CA LYS A 267 28.67 4.76 -15.38
C LYS A 267 29.15 5.04 -16.80
N SER A 268 28.24 5.25 -17.75
CA SER A 268 28.59 5.63 -19.13
C SER A 268 29.23 7.01 -19.25
N SER A 269 28.91 7.93 -18.34
CA SER A 269 29.54 9.25 -18.25
C SER A 269 30.96 9.14 -17.69
N LEU A 270 31.14 8.38 -16.61
CA LEU A 270 32.45 8.14 -16.00
C LEU A 270 33.39 7.40 -16.97
N GLN A 271 32.87 6.40 -17.69
CA GLN A 271 33.63 5.68 -18.70
C GLN A 271 34.17 6.64 -19.78
N ARG A 272 33.35 7.59 -20.26
CA ARG A 272 33.78 8.61 -21.22
C ARG A 272 34.83 9.56 -20.65
N GLN A 273 34.76 9.89 -19.36
CA GLN A 273 35.78 10.72 -18.71
C GLN A 273 37.11 9.98 -18.56
N ILE A 274 37.08 8.68 -18.28
CA ILE A 274 38.28 7.82 -18.24
C ILE A 274 38.92 7.78 -19.64
N GLU A 275 38.13 7.48 -20.67
CA GLU A 275 38.61 7.44 -22.07
C GLU A 275 39.26 8.77 -22.50
N TYR A 276 38.61 9.91 -22.20
CA TYR A 276 39.18 11.23 -22.47
C TYR A 276 40.50 11.49 -21.71
N THR A 277 40.60 11.02 -20.47
CA THR A 277 41.82 11.17 -19.66
C THR A 277 42.96 10.31 -20.22
N ASP A 278 42.65 9.10 -20.66
CA ASP A 278 43.61 8.19 -21.30
C ASP A 278 44.12 8.76 -22.63
N GLU A 279 43.24 9.37 -23.44
CA GLU A 279 43.63 10.09 -24.66
C GLU A 279 44.60 11.25 -24.36
N LEU A 280 44.31 12.07 -23.34
CA LEU A 280 45.19 13.15 -22.89
C LEU A 280 46.55 12.66 -22.39
N ILE A 281 46.61 11.49 -21.76
CA ILE A 281 47.87 10.87 -21.32
C ILE A 281 48.68 10.42 -22.53
N GLN A 282 48.05 9.74 -23.49
CA GLN A 282 48.70 9.29 -24.73
C GLN A 282 49.24 10.47 -25.55
N GLU A 283 48.53 11.60 -25.59
CA GLU A 283 49.01 12.81 -26.29
C GLU A 283 50.26 13.41 -25.60
N LYS A 284 50.35 13.32 -24.27
CA LYS A 284 51.45 13.93 -23.50
C LYS A 284 52.70 13.06 -23.36
N GLU A 285 52.58 11.75 -23.47
CA GLU A 285 53.73 10.83 -23.45
C GLU A 285 54.87 11.20 -24.42
N PRO A 286 54.62 11.45 -25.73
CA PRO A 286 55.69 11.79 -26.66
C PRO A 286 56.35 13.14 -26.35
N ILE A 287 55.60 14.11 -25.84
CA ILE A 287 56.14 15.42 -25.42
C ILE A 287 57.07 15.24 -24.22
N LEU A 288 56.72 14.34 -23.29
CA LEU A 288 57.56 14.03 -22.14
C LEU A 288 58.86 13.33 -22.57
N ALA A 289 58.76 12.38 -23.50
CA ALA A 289 59.91 11.68 -24.07
C ALA A 289 60.85 12.65 -24.83
N GLU A 290 60.31 13.57 -25.64
CA GLU A 290 61.09 14.60 -26.34
C GLU A 290 61.82 15.53 -25.35
N LYS A 291 61.15 15.91 -24.25
CA LYS A 291 61.78 16.71 -23.19
C LYS A 291 62.91 15.97 -22.49
N GLU A 292 62.76 14.67 -22.19
CA GLU A 292 63.84 13.87 -21.62
C GLU A 292 65.02 13.73 -22.59
N GLN A 293 64.76 13.56 -23.88
CA GLN A 293 65.80 13.49 -24.90
C GLN A 293 66.56 14.82 -25.03
N LYS A 294 65.87 15.95 -25.11
CA LYS A 294 66.49 17.29 -25.15
C LYS A 294 67.30 17.59 -23.89
N LYS A 295 66.86 17.10 -22.73
CA LYS A 295 67.60 17.22 -21.48
C LYS A 295 68.93 16.47 -21.55
N LEU A 296 68.94 15.25 -22.08
CA LEU A 296 70.18 14.48 -22.29
C LEU A 296 71.13 15.16 -23.27
N GLU A 297 70.63 15.69 -24.39
CA GLU A 297 71.44 16.44 -25.36
C GLU A 297 72.07 17.70 -24.74
N LEU A 298 71.32 18.45 -23.93
CA LEU A 298 71.84 19.61 -23.20
C LEU A 298 72.89 19.22 -22.16
N GLU A 299 72.69 18.13 -21.43
CA GLU A 299 73.69 17.61 -20.48
C GLU A 299 75.00 17.19 -21.20
N GLU A 300 74.91 16.65 -22.41
CA GLU A 300 76.07 16.29 -23.24
C GLU A 300 76.84 17.51 -23.78
N ILE A 301 76.13 18.54 -24.26
CA ILE A 301 76.76 19.80 -24.73
C ILE A 301 77.50 20.51 -23.58
N VAL A 302 76.89 20.57 -22.39
CA VAL A 302 77.52 21.15 -21.20
C VAL A 302 78.79 20.38 -20.78
N ALA A 303 78.87 19.09 -21.08
CA ALA A 303 80.05 18.27 -20.79
C ALA A 303 81.20 18.46 -21.80
N GLN A 304 80.94 18.95 -23.02
CA GLN A 304 81.94 19.04 -24.10
C GLN A 304 82.66 20.41 -24.21
N GLU A 305 82.17 21.49 -23.59
CA GLU A 305 82.82 22.80 -23.61
C GLU A 305 83.27 23.28 -22.21
N PRO A 306 84.49 22.91 -21.76
CA PRO A 306 84.99 23.32 -20.44
C PRO A 306 85.53 24.76 -20.35
N ASP A 307 85.58 25.53 -21.45
CA ASP A 307 86.35 26.79 -21.51
C ASP A 307 85.55 28.04 -21.95
N ILE A 308 84.26 28.12 -21.61
CA ILE A 308 83.50 29.38 -21.64
C ILE A 308 83.51 30.00 -20.25
N ASN A 309 84.66 30.54 -19.88
CA ASN A 309 84.78 31.52 -18.80
C ASN A 309 85.38 32.80 -19.37
N GLN A 310 84.79 33.93 -18.97
CA GLN A 310 85.19 35.32 -19.21
C GLN A 310 84.64 36.02 -20.46
N MET A 311 83.39 36.49 -20.37
CA MET A 311 83.03 37.82 -20.88
C MET A 311 81.67 38.23 -20.29
N ASN A 312 81.62 39.12 -19.29
CA ASN A 312 80.46 39.86 -18.78
C ASN A 312 79.09 39.12 -18.65
N LEU A 313 79.10 37.78 -18.68
CA LEU A 313 77.97 36.87 -18.59
C LEU A 313 77.71 36.46 -17.14
N SER A 314 78.60 36.82 -16.20
CA SER A 314 78.48 36.48 -14.78
C SER A 314 77.14 36.90 -14.21
N GLN A 315 76.75 38.17 -14.38
CA GLN A 315 75.49 38.68 -13.82
C GLN A 315 74.25 38.06 -14.50
N ALA A 316 74.28 37.89 -15.83
CA ALA A 316 73.16 37.31 -16.57
C ALA A 316 72.99 35.81 -16.30
N ALA A 317 74.09 35.06 -16.21
CA ALA A 317 74.10 33.64 -15.85
C ALA A 317 73.70 33.43 -14.38
N GLU A 318 74.13 34.32 -13.48
CA GLU A 318 73.75 34.30 -12.07
C GLU A 318 72.26 34.63 -11.89
N ASN A 319 71.74 35.61 -12.64
CA ASN A 319 70.30 35.90 -12.71
C ASN A 319 69.49 34.72 -13.29
N LEU A 320 69.95 34.09 -14.37
CA LEU A 320 69.28 32.93 -14.99
C LEU A 320 69.33 31.70 -14.08
N ARG A 321 70.44 31.49 -13.34
CA ARG A 321 70.51 30.43 -12.31
C ARG A 321 69.53 30.70 -11.18
N ALA A 322 69.46 31.94 -10.68
CA ALA A 322 68.50 32.33 -9.64
C ALA A 322 67.04 32.18 -10.11
N GLU A 323 66.75 32.53 -11.37
CA GLU A 323 65.42 32.35 -11.97
C GLU A 323 65.05 30.87 -12.12
N ASN A 324 65.98 30.03 -12.59
CA ASN A 324 65.76 28.57 -12.66
C ASN A 324 65.60 27.93 -11.28
N GLU A 325 66.38 28.36 -10.28
CA GLU A 325 66.21 27.94 -8.88
C GLU A 325 64.81 28.32 -8.38
N ASN A 326 64.36 29.55 -8.64
CA ASN A 326 63.03 30.01 -8.27
C ASN A 326 61.92 29.22 -8.99
N LEU A 327 62.06 28.95 -10.29
CA LEU A 327 61.12 28.13 -11.05
C LEU A 327 61.09 26.68 -10.55
N LYS A 328 62.24 26.11 -10.20
CA LYS A 328 62.34 24.76 -9.62
C LYS A 328 61.67 24.71 -8.26
N ASN A 329 61.88 25.71 -7.41
CA ASN A 329 61.23 25.81 -6.10
C ASN A 329 59.71 25.96 -6.25
N LYS A 330 59.24 26.83 -7.17
CA LYS A 330 57.80 26.93 -7.51
C LYS A 330 57.22 25.61 -8.02
N PHE A 331 57.97 24.87 -8.83
CA PHE A 331 57.54 23.57 -9.32
C PHE A 331 57.43 22.55 -8.19
N VAL A 332 58.43 22.48 -7.31
CA VAL A 332 58.40 21.63 -6.11
C VAL A 332 57.22 21.98 -5.20
N ASP A 333 56.96 23.28 -4.97
CA ASP A 333 55.81 23.74 -4.17
C ASP A 333 54.48 23.34 -4.83
N SER A 334 54.36 23.52 -6.15
CA SER A 334 53.16 23.09 -6.90
C SER A 334 52.96 21.58 -6.86
N LEU A 335 54.03 20.79 -6.92
CA LEU A 335 53.97 19.34 -6.82
C LEU A 335 53.58 18.89 -5.40
N GLY A 336 54.04 19.63 -4.38
CA GLY A 336 53.62 19.47 -2.99
C GLY A 336 52.13 19.72 -2.80
N LEU A 337 51.59 20.79 -3.39
CA LEU A 337 50.15 21.08 -3.37
C LEU A 337 49.32 19.98 -4.04
N VAL A 338 49.72 19.53 -5.23
CA VAL A 338 49.03 18.43 -5.94
C VAL A 338 49.08 17.12 -5.15
N LYS A 339 50.21 16.83 -4.49
CA LYS A 339 50.33 15.64 -3.64
C LYS A 339 49.39 15.72 -2.43
N ASN A 340 49.33 16.87 -1.77
CA ASN A 340 48.43 17.09 -0.63
C ASN A 340 46.96 16.99 -1.07
N GLU A 341 46.59 17.59 -2.20
CA GLU A 341 45.23 17.49 -2.76
C GLU A 341 44.87 16.04 -3.11
N ARG A 342 45.82 15.28 -3.65
CA ARG A 342 45.63 13.85 -3.93
C ARG A 342 45.43 13.05 -2.64
N GLU A 343 46.23 13.29 -1.61
CA GLU A 343 46.11 12.62 -0.31
C GLU A 343 44.76 12.94 0.35
N GLU A 344 44.29 14.19 0.26
CA GLU A 344 42.98 14.61 0.76
C GLU A 344 41.84 13.94 -0.01
N LYS A 345 41.91 13.88 -1.35
CA LYS A 345 40.91 13.18 -2.16
C LYS A 345 40.87 11.68 -1.88
N VAL A 346 42.03 11.03 -1.70
CA VAL A 346 42.10 9.61 -1.32
C VAL A 346 41.46 9.38 0.04
N LYS A 347 41.69 10.28 1.00
CA LYS A 347 41.05 10.22 2.32
C LYS A 347 39.53 10.32 2.22
N VAL A 348 39.01 11.31 1.47
CA VAL A 348 37.57 11.47 1.24
C VAL A 348 36.98 10.25 0.52
N PHE A 349 37.69 9.68 -0.45
CA PHE A 349 37.25 8.48 -1.16
C PHE A 349 37.15 7.28 -0.23
N ASN A 350 38.11 7.08 0.66
CA ASN A 350 38.08 6.00 1.65
C ASN A 350 36.93 6.20 2.66
N GLU A 351 36.72 7.43 3.15
CA GLU A 351 35.58 7.75 4.01
C GLU A 351 34.23 7.48 3.32
N HIS A 352 34.13 7.78 2.02
CA HIS A 352 32.94 7.47 1.23
C HIS A 352 32.76 5.95 1.02
N ALA A 353 33.83 5.21 0.76
CA ALA A 353 33.79 3.75 0.63
C ALA A 353 33.33 3.09 1.95
N ASP A 354 33.81 3.56 3.10
CA ASP A 354 33.37 3.10 4.42
C ASP A 354 31.89 3.40 4.67
N LEU A 355 31.42 4.59 4.26
CA LEU A 355 30.00 4.95 4.36
C LEU A 355 29.12 4.06 3.48
N VAL A 356 29.52 3.78 2.24
CA VAL A 356 28.81 2.87 1.32
C VAL A 356 28.77 1.45 1.89
N ASN A 357 29.87 0.96 2.46
CA ASN A 357 29.89 -0.35 3.12
C ASN A 357 28.94 -0.41 4.32
N SER A 358 28.92 0.62 5.16
CA SER A 358 27.97 0.74 6.29
C SER A 358 26.51 0.76 5.82
N TYR A 359 26.23 1.46 4.71
CA TYR A 359 24.89 1.46 4.11
C TYR A 359 24.50 0.07 3.58
N ASN A 360 25.40 -0.63 2.91
CA ASN A 360 25.16 -1.99 2.41
C ASN A 360 24.89 -2.98 3.57
N GLU A 361 25.63 -2.88 4.68
CA GLU A 361 25.35 -3.67 5.88
C GLU A 361 23.97 -3.37 6.47
N LEU A 362 23.56 -2.10 6.47
CA LEU A 362 22.25 -1.68 6.95
C LEU A 362 21.12 -2.23 6.06
N VAL A 363 21.29 -2.18 4.74
CA VAL A 363 20.35 -2.76 3.77
C VAL A 363 20.21 -4.27 3.99
N LEU A 364 21.31 -5.00 4.16
CA LEU A 364 21.28 -6.44 4.46
C LEU A 364 20.57 -6.73 5.78
N LYS A 365 20.82 -5.92 6.82
CA LYS A 365 20.15 -6.05 8.12
C LYS A 365 18.64 -5.86 8.01
N TYR A 366 18.18 -4.84 7.27
CA TYR A 366 16.75 -4.62 7.04
C TYR A 366 16.12 -5.71 6.16
N GLY A 367 16.83 -6.19 5.15
CA GLY A 367 16.39 -7.34 4.33
C GLY A 367 16.16 -8.59 5.18
N ASN A 368 17.09 -8.91 6.09
CA ASN A 368 16.93 -10.02 7.04
C ASN A 368 15.75 -9.83 7.99
N LEU A 369 15.52 -8.61 8.48
CA LEU A 369 14.39 -8.31 9.35
C LEU A 369 13.05 -8.46 8.60
N LEU A 370 12.96 -7.99 7.36
CA LEU A 370 11.78 -8.15 6.51
C LEU A 370 11.47 -9.62 6.26
N ASN A 371 12.48 -10.42 5.90
CA ASN A 371 12.32 -11.87 5.70
C ASN A 371 11.84 -12.57 6.99
N LYS A 372 12.32 -12.13 8.16
CA LYS A 372 11.87 -12.66 9.45
C LYS A 372 10.40 -12.32 9.71
N ILE A 373 10.01 -11.06 9.51
CA ILE A 373 8.62 -10.61 9.68
C ILE A 373 7.69 -11.35 8.72
N GLU A 374 8.09 -11.58 7.47
CA GLU A 374 7.31 -12.34 6.51
C GLU A 374 7.17 -13.82 6.92
N GLY A 375 8.23 -14.42 7.47
CA GLY A 375 8.18 -15.75 8.06
C GLY A 375 7.19 -15.85 9.22
N GLU A 376 7.25 -14.91 10.17
CA GLU A 376 6.33 -14.85 11.31
C GLU A 376 4.87 -14.61 10.86
N ARG A 377 4.65 -13.75 9.84
CA ARG A 377 3.32 -13.52 9.25
C ARG A 377 2.76 -14.80 8.64
N ASN A 378 3.54 -15.50 7.82
CA ASN A 378 3.09 -16.72 7.16
C ASN A 378 2.82 -17.83 8.20
N GLN A 379 3.58 -17.89 9.29
CA GLN A 379 3.29 -18.78 10.41
C GLN A 379 1.95 -18.44 11.08
N ALA A 380 1.70 -17.16 11.41
CA ALA A 380 0.46 -16.73 12.02
C ALA A 380 -0.76 -16.98 11.11
N GLU A 381 -0.61 -16.83 9.79
CA GLU A 381 -1.65 -17.16 8.82
C GLU A 381 -1.97 -18.66 8.78
N ASN A 382 -0.94 -19.51 8.82
CA ASN A 382 -1.12 -20.96 8.91
C ASN A 382 -1.80 -21.36 10.23
N GLU A 383 -1.41 -20.76 11.36
CA GLU A 383 -2.05 -20.98 12.66
C GLU A 383 -3.53 -20.54 12.63
N ARG A 384 -3.83 -19.37 12.05
CA ARG A 384 -5.21 -18.90 11.88
C ARG A 384 -6.05 -19.84 11.02
N ASN A 385 -5.50 -20.34 9.91
CA ASN A 385 -6.22 -21.28 9.06
C ASN A 385 -6.46 -22.61 9.78
N SER A 386 -5.49 -23.07 10.57
CA SER A 386 -5.65 -24.27 11.41
C SER A 386 -6.72 -24.09 12.49
N THR A 387 -6.77 -22.94 13.16
CA THR A 387 -7.82 -22.68 14.18
C THR A 387 -9.19 -22.53 13.54
N HIS A 388 -9.28 -21.96 12.34
CA HIS A 388 -10.53 -21.89 11.59
C HIS A 388 -11.05 -23.29 11.23
N ASP A 389 -10.18 -24.17 10.75
CA ASP A 389 -10.52 -25.58 10.47
C ASP A 389 -10.97 -26.35 11.74
N GLU A 390 -10.45 -25.99 12.91
CA GLU A 390 -10.87 -26.56 14.20
C GLU A 390 -12.26 -26.03 14.62
N ILE A 391 -12.51 -24.73 14.48
CA ILE A 391 -13.81 -24.12 14.75
C ILE A 391 -14.90 -24.73 13.86
N ASP A 392 -14.65 -24.88 12.57
CA ASP A 392 -15.60 -25.50 11.63
C ASP A 392 -15.94 -26.95 12.02
N LYS A 393 -14.95 -27.70 12.53
CA LYS A 393 -15.17 -29.07 13.06
C LYS A 393 -15.98 -29.05 14.35
N GLU A 394 -15.69 -28.14 15.27
CA GLU A 394 -16.47 -27.99 16.51
C GLU A 394 -17.92 -27.59 16.23
N GLU A 395 -18.14 -26.69 15.28
CA GLU A 395 -19.48 -26.26 14.88
C GLU A 395 -20.25 -27.42 14.22
N SER A 396 -19.60 -28.20 13.36
CA SER A 396 -20.17 -29.43 12.81
C SER A 396 -20.52 -30.45 13.90
N ASN A 397 -19.65 -30.61 14.91
CA ASN A 397 -19.89 -31.48 16.06
C ASN A 397 -21.05 -30.99 16.93
N LYS A 398 -21.17 -29.68 17.14
CA LYS A 398 -22.29 -29.06 17.87
C LYS A 398 -23.62 -29.34 17.16
N VAL A 399 -23.68 -29.14 15.85
CA VAL A 399 -24.87 -29.46 15.03
C VAL A 399 -25.25 -30.94 15.15
N ASN A 400 -24.26 -31.85 15.11
CA ASN A 400 -24.49 -33.28 15.30
C ASN A 400 -25.03 -33.62 16.71
N LEU A 401 -24.50 -32.97 17.75
CA LEU A 401 -24.95 -33.15 19.12
C LEU A 401 -26.38 -32.63 19.32
N GLU A 402 -26.71 -31.45 18.78
CA GLU A 402 -28.07 -30.90 18.81
C GLU A 402 -29.06 -31.84 18.12
N HIS A 403 -28.68 -32.44 16.98
CA HIS A 403 -29.49 -33.45 16.32
C HIS A 403 -29.68 -34.69 17.21
N TYR A 404 -28.61 -35.18 17.85
CA TYR A 404 -28.68 -36.33 18.76
C TYR A 404 -29.59 -36.07 19.97
N VAL A 405 -29.47 -34.90 20.60
CA VAL A 405 -30.34 -34.46 21.71
C VAL A 405 -31.78 -34.40 21.23
N LYS A 406 -32.05 -33.74 20.10
CA LYS A 406 -33.42 -33.65 19.53
C LYS A 406 -34.02 -35.03 19.25
N THR A 407 -33.23 -35.97 18.73
CA THR A 407 -33.71 -37.36 18.52
C THR A 407 -33.94 -38.11 19.83
N SER A 408 -33.10 -37.89 20.85
CA SER A 408 -33.22 -38.52 22.15
C SER A 408 -34.42 -37.97 22.93
N THR A 409 -34.66 -36.66 22.88
CA THR A 409 -35.85 -36.03 23.47
C THR A 409 -37.12 -36.58 22.83
N LYS A 410 -37.18 -36.67 21.49
CA LYS A 410 -38.32 -37.30 20.79
C LYS A 410 -38.56 -38.75 21.21
N ALA A 411 -37.49 -39.53 21.38
CA ALA A 411 -37.60 -40.92 21.83
C ALA A 411 -38.08 -41.00 23.29
N TYR A 412 -37.59 -40.11 24.16
CA TYR A 412 -38.02 -40.00 25.54
C TYR A 412 -39.50 -39.61 25.64
N ASP A 413 -39.93 -38.59 24.91
CA ASP A 413 -41.34 -38.15 24.88
C ASP A 413 -42.25 -39.27 24.36
N GLY A 414 -41.80 -40.00 23.33
CA GLY A 414 -42.51 -41.20 22.86
C GLY A 414 -42.65 -42.27 23.94
N ASN A 415 -41.57 -42.57 24.68
CA ASN A 415 -41.60 -43.54 25.78
C ASN A 415 -42.41 -43.05 26.99
N LYS A 416 -42.38 -41.75 27.27
CA LYS A 416 -43.18 -41.11 28.31
C LYS A 416 -44.66 -41.28 27.98
N ASN A 417 -45.07 -40.98 26.75
CA ASN A 417 -46.45 -41.18 26.29
C ASN A 417 -46.88 -42.65 26.45
N VAL A 418 -46.01 -43.61 26.13
CA VAL A 418 -46.30 -45.04 26.35
C VAL A 418 -46.40 -45.38 27.85
N THR A 419 -45.53 -44.81 28.68
CA THR A 419 -45.53 -45.05 30.13
C THR A 419 -46.76 -44.44 30.79
N ASP A 420 -47.14 -43.24 30.38
CA ASP A 420 -48.33 -42.54 30.85
C ASP A 420 -49.59 -43.33 30.46
N ALA A 421 -49.67 -43.83 29.22
CA ALA A 421 -50.74 -44.73 28.78
C ALA A 421 -50.79 -46.02 29.62
N LEU A 422 -49.65 -46.68 29.86
CA LEU A 422 -49.60 -47.87 30.73
C LEU A 422 -49.97 -47.57 32.18
N ARG A 423 -49.69 -46.35 32.66
CA ARG A 423 -50.04 -45.91 34.02
C ARG A 423 -51.53 -45.64 34.14
N GLU A 424 -52.13 -45.08 33.10
CA GLU A 424 -53.57 -44.93 32.95
C GLU A 424 -54.23 -46.32 32.95
N ASP A 425 -53.80 -47.24 32.08
CA ASP A 425 -54.27 -48.63 32.04
C ASP A 425 -54.14 -49.33 33.41
N LEU A 426 -53.03 -49.11 34.14
CA LEU A 426 -52.79 -49.70 35.46
C LEU A 426 -53.71 -49.10 36.54
N ASN A 427 -53.98 -47.79 36.47
CA ASN A 427 -54.88 -47.13 37.40
C ASN A 427 -56.32 -47.60 37.16
N GLU A 428 -56.76 -47.69 35.90
CA GLU A 428 -58.04 -48.30 35.51
C GLU A 428 -58.16 -49.73 36.07
N LEU A 429 -57.09 -50.53 35.95
CA LEU A 429 -57.06 -51.88 36.50
C LEU A 429 -57.14 -51.88 38.04
N LYS A 430 -56.44 -50.97 38.73
CA LYS A 430 -56.47 -50.89 40.20
C LYS A 430 -57.85 -50.49 40.71
N GLU A 431 -58.51 -49.55 40.06
CA GLU A 431 -59.88 -49.17 40.39
C GLU A 431 -60.82 -50.37 40.23
N HIS A 432 -60.70 -51.12 39.13
CA HIS A 432 -61.49 -52.31 38.88
C HIS A 432 -61.38 -53.42 39.96
N TYR A 433 -60.25 -53.53 40.67
CA TYR A 433 -60.03 -54.56 41.71
C TYR A 433 -60.14 -54.04 43.15
N SER A 434 -60.37 -52.74 43.37
CA SER A 434 -60.51 -52.15 44.71
C SER A 434 -61.97 -52.08 45.18
N GLU A 435 -62.92 -52.39 44.30
CA GLU A 435 -64.33 -52.71 44.60
C GLU A 435 -64.51 -54.20 44.88
#